data_AF-U1QIZ2-F1
#
_entry.id   AF-U1QIZ2-F1
#
_cell.length_a   1.000
_cell.length_b   1.000
_cell.length_c   1.000
_cell.angle_alpha   90.00
_cell.angle_beta   90.00
_cell.angle_gamma   90.00
#
_symmetry.space_group_name_H-M   'P 1'
#
loop_
_entity.id
_entity.type
_entity.pdbx_description
1 polymer ?
#
loop_
_entity_poly.entity_id
_entity_poly.type
_entity_poly.pdbx_seq_one_letter_code
_entity_poly.pdbx_strand_id
1 'polypeptide(L)' 'IPPGIVWLPVHRSDCNELTLAEVDPESAQPNFKQCAVRLSAPSQPRTDRADAGSDKPVETPRQ' A
#
# COMPACT_ATOMS: atom_id res chain seq x y z
N ILE A 1 7.46 -9.62 8.40
CA ILE A 1 6.01 -9.90 8.54
C ILE A 1 5.86 -11.38 8.88
N PRO A 2 5.20 -11.75 10.00
CA PRO A 2 5.02 -13.16 10.36
C PRO A 2 4.20 -13.95 9.31
N PRO A 3 4.36 -15.28 9.23
CA PRO A 3 3.48 -16.11 8.40
C PRO A 3 2.01 -15.89 8.73
N GLY A 4 1.16 -15.82 7.71
CA GLY A 4 -0.29 -15.58 7.87
C GLY A 4 -0.68 -14.10 8.05
N ILE A 5 0.29 -13.17 8.06
CA ILE A 5 0.04 -11.72 8.11
C ILE A 5 0.41 -11.08 6.78
N VAL A 6 -0.38 -10.11 6.34
CA VAL A 6 -0.06 -9.24 5.21
C VAL A 6 0.13 -7.81 5.70
N TRP A 7 1.07 -7.08 5.11
CA TRP A 7 1.25 -5.66 5.35
C TRP A 7 0.96 -4.91 4.05
N LEU A 8 0.11 -3.88 4.13
CA LEU A 8 -0.32 -3.07 2.99
C LEU A 8 -0.07 -1.57 3.29
N PRO A 9 0.31 -0.77 2.28
CA PRO A 9 0.52 0.66 2.47
C PRO A 9 -0.81 1.44 2.60
N VAL A 10 -1.01 2.12 3.73
CA VAL A 10 -2.23 2.94 3.99
C VAL A 10 -2.37 4.15 3.06
N HIS A 11 -1.28 4.60 2.44
CA HIS A 11 -1.30 5.73 1.49
C HIS A 11 -1.91 5.37 0.13
N ARG A 12 -2.16 4.08 -0.12
CA ARG A 12 -2.84 3.59 -1.32
C ARG A 12 -4.33 3.43 -1.00
N SER A 13 -5.18 4.16 -1.73
CA SER A 13 -6.62 4.17 -1.48
C SER A 13 -7.26 2.79 -1.68
N ASP A 14 -6.78 2.01 -2.65
CA ASP A 14 -7.24 0.64 -2.92
C ASP A 14 -7.07 -0.30 -1.72
N CYS A 15 -6.00 -0.12 -0.93
CA CYS A 15 -5.77 -0.87 0.29
C CYS A 15 -6.77 -0.52 1.39
N ASN A 16 -7.24 0.74 1.43
CA ASN A 16 -8.17 1.21 2.47
C ASN A 16 -9.59 0.67 2.25
N GLU A 17 -9.95 0.24 1.04
CA GLU A 17 -11.22 -0.44 0.75
C GLU A 17 -11.38 -1.76 1.51
N LEU A 18 -10.27 -2.35 1.97
CA LEU A 18 -10.28 -3.56 2.81
C LEU A 18 -10.57 -3.26 4.29
N THR A 19 -10.63 -2.00 4.70
CA THR A 19 -10.91 -1.63 6.09
C THR A 19 -12.36 -1.93 6.42
N LEU A 20 -12.60 -2.70 7.50
CA LEU A 20 -13.95 -2.98 7.98
C LEU A 20 -14.61 -1.70 8.50
N ALA A 21 -15.92 -1.59 8.34
CA ALA A 21 -16.72 -0.48 8.86
C ALA A 21 -16.95 -0.56 10.38
N GLU A 22 -15.89 -0.88 11.13
CA GLU A 22 -15.86 -0.99 12.58
C GLU A 22 -14.94 0.10 13.16
N VAL A 23 -15.37 0.67 14.28
CA VAL A 23 -14.60 1.67 15.02
C VAL A 23 -14.48 1.25 16.48
N ASP A 24 -13.38 1.64 17.11
CA ASP A 24 -13.22 1.51 18.55
C ASP A 24 -14.26 2.38 19.28
N PRO A 25 -15.09 1.83 20.20
CA PRO A 25 -16.18 2.56 20.84
C PRO A 25 -15.75 3.76 21.70
N GLU A 26 -14.54 3.73 22.25
CA GLU A 26 -14.05 4.78 23.16
C GLU A 26 -13.41 5.94 22.37
N SER A 27 -12.65 5.63 21.33
CA SER A 27 -11.85 6.61 20.58
C SER A 27 -12.40 6.98 19.20
N ALA A 28 -13.42 6.26 18.72
CA ALA A 28 -13.95 6.34 17.35
C ALA A 28 -12.89 6.09 16.25
N GLN A 29 -11.76 5.48 16.58
CA GLN A 29 -10.70 5.18 15.61
C GLN A 29 -11.08 3.98 14.74
N PRO A 30 -10.78 4.01 13.42
CA PRO A 30 -11.07 2.89 12.52
C PRO A 30 -10.22 1.64 12.79
N ASN A 31 -10.78 0.47 12.48
CA ASN A 31 -10.08 -0.81 12.59
C ASN A 31 -9.09 -1.06 11.42
N PHE A 32 -7.98 -0.32 11.36
CA PHE A 32 -7.01 -0.42 10.26
C PHE A 32 -6.12 -1.68 10.27
N LYS A 33 -5.94 -2.32 11.43
CA LYS A 33 -4.90 -3.35 11.62
C LYS A 33 -5.45 -4.77 11.60
N GLN A 34 -6.73 -4.95 11.32
CA GLN A 34 -7.39 -6.25 11.33
C GLN A 34 -8.40 -6.37 10.18
N CYS A 35 -8.08 -7.22 9.21
CA CYS A 35 -9.01 -7.65 8.17
C CYS A 35 -8.58 -9.03 7.66
N ALA A 36 -9.52 -9.97 7.59
CA ALA A 36 -9.26 -11.28 6.99
C ALA A 36 -9.32 -11.18 5.47
N VAL A 37 -8.26 -11.63 4.79
CA VAL A 37 -8.12 -11.51 3.33
C VAL A 37 -7.77 -12.84 2.68
N ARG A 38 -8.07 -12.97 1.40
CA ARG A 38 -7.59 -14.08 0.55
C ARG A 38 -6.54 -13.56 -0.42
N LEU A 39 -5.41 -14.24 -0.50
CA LEU A 39 -4.42 -14.01 -1.56
C LEU A 39 -4.73 -14.90 -2.76
N SER A 40 -4.73 -14.29 -3.95
CA SER A 40 -4.79 -15.00 -5.22
C SER A 40 -3.63 -14.55 -6.09
N ALA A 41 -3.02 -15.49 -6.82
CA ALA A 41 -2.05 -15.14 -7.84
C ALA A 41 -2.71 -14.25 -8.92
N PRO A 42 -2.00 -13.24 -9.45
CA PRO A 42 -2.54 -12.40 -10.52
C PRO A 42 -2.82 -13.24 -11.76
N SER A 43 -3.92 -12.94 -12.46
CA SER A 43 -4.42 -13.75 -13.58
C SER A 43 -3.53 -13.67 -14.84
N GLN A 44 -2.69 -12.64 -14.94
CA GLN A 44 -1.61 -12.48 -15.92
C GLN A 44 -0.49 -11.64 -15.29
N PRO A 45 0.78 -11.82 -15.67
CA PRO A 45 1.85 -10.97 -15.18
C PRO A 45 1.58 -9.54 -15.64
N ARG A 46 1.33 -8.65 -14.67
CA ARG A 46 1.42 -7.22 -14.89
C ARG A 46 2.90 -6.95 -15.20
N THR A 47 3.21 -6.66 -16.44
CA THR A 47 4.49 -6.04 -16.81
C THR A 47 4.47 -4.63 -16.23
N ASP A 48 4.77 -4.53 -14.94
CA ASP A 48 5.08 -3.26 -14.32
C ASP A 48 6.42 -2.81 -14.92
N ARG A 49 6.32 -2.05 -16.02
CA ARG A 49 7.43 -1.23 -16.51
C ARG A 49 7.80 -0.35 -15.32
N ALA A 50 8.97 -0.64 -14.77
CA ALA A 50 9.53 0.04 -13.62
C ALA A 50 9.25 1.54 -13.70
N ASP A 51 8.96 2.11 -12.54
CA ASP A 51 9.05 3.53 -12.24
C ASP A 51 10.45 4.02 -12.66
N ALA A 52 10.56 4.37 -13.94
CA ALA A 52 11.75 4.85 -14.59
C ALA A 52 11.53 6.33 -14.89
N GLY A 53 11.79 7.16 -13.89
CA GLY A 53 11.91 8.61 -14.02
C GLY A 53 11.37 9.32 -12.78
N SER A 54 12.19 9.99 -11.97
CA SER A 54 13.16 10.98 -12.44
C SER A 54 14.31 11.18 -11.43
N ASP A 55 15.39 10.40 -11.57
CA ASP A 55 16.72 10.94 -11.26
C ASP A 55 17.23 11.64 -12.53
N LYS A 56 16.81 12.89 -12.71
CA LYS A 56 17.46 13.78 -13.67
C LYS A 56 18.69 14.32 -12.94
N PRO A 57 19.92 14.16 -13.47
CA PRO A 57 21.08 14.80 -12.87
C PRO A 57 20.83 16.31 -12.83
N VAL A 58 20.88 16.90 -11.63
CA VAL A 58 20.97 18.35 -11.47
C VAL A 58 22.32 18.78 -12.04
N GLU A 59 22.32 19.48 -13.17
CA GLU A 59 23.48 20.26 -13.60
C GLU A 59 23.56 21.51 -12.74
N THR A 60 24.50 21.53 -11.80
CA THR A 60 24.85 22.72 -11.04
C THR A 60 25.65 23.67 -11.94
N PRO A 61 25.24 24.94 -12.15
CA PRO A 61 26.04 25.88 -12.91
C PRO A 61 27.29 26.26 -12.11
N ARG A 62 28.46 26.20 -12.75
CA ARG A 62 29.72 26.73 -12.20
C ARG A 62 29.67 28.25 -12.26
N GLN A 63 29.83 28.91 -11.11
CA GLN A 63 30.29 30.30 -11.05
C GLN A 63 31.81 30.34 -11.18
#